data_AF-A0A553HYP6-F1
#
_entry.id   AF-A0A553HYP6-F1
#
_cell.length_a   1.000
_cell.length_b   1.000
_cell.length_c   1.000
_cell.angle_alpha   90.00
_cell.angle_beta   90.00
_cell.angle_gamma   90.00
#
_symmetry.space_group_name_H-M   'P 1'
#
loop_
_entity.id
_entity.type
_entity.pdbx_description
1 polymer ?
#
loop_
_entity_poly.entity_id
_entity_poly.type
_entity_poly.pdbx_seq_one_letter_code
_entity_poly.pdbx_strand_id
1 'polypeptide(L)'
;MHYLTDAKAASRLARLTTHLQPRHIRAAITSCAMSSPAAAPWRSLFLSHIESMDSPEFTLSTLRRASAGGARGRRPSVLATPLYFPRARTCIFRGLFANMDVNPKNDASLNPEGVWESDLLTFTTDARMDKMEELWEDGIDLELRSGRDPKSPTTDKVGEELWEEGLARLKGKKTQAPVKSTEEKLKGSGGGAPVEAMFWAPKPAVQWRVRGRAYVLAPDIESSSEGREVMTLLKSRMRKPPHTDKKGEEGKKEWSFAREITAHFGNLSPIMRGSFRNPPPGRPVAAPVEGGGGEGLKLGQKVTDLEDPVARANFRVVVIVPDEIDQADLSDPEHGRRWLHTYVGAGHGKGHGEWETTEVWP
;
A
#
# COMPACT_ATOMS: atom_id res chain seq x y z
N MET A 1 54.79 -37.08 45.28
CA MET A 1 53.87 -36.11 45.90
C MET A 1 52.85 -35.69 44.85
N HIS A 2 51.52 -35.76 44.97
CA HIS A 2 50.57 -36.52 45.83
C HIS A 2 49.23 -36.54 45.06
N TYR A 3 48.31 -37.50 45.20
CA TYR A 3 48.25 -38.74 46.00
C TYR A 3 47.63 -39.88 45.14
N LEU A 4 47.68 -41.13 45.60
CA LEU A 4 46.94 -42.26 45.04
C LEU A 4 45.60 -42.47 45.75
N THR A 5 44.57 -42.91 45.02
CA THR A 5 43.65 -44.00 45.42
C THR A 5 42.99 -44.61 44.17
N ASP A 6 42.56 -45.87 44.27
CA ASP A 6 42.27 -46.72 43.10
C ASP A 6 41.14 -47.74 43.38
N ALA A 7 40.55 -48.26 42.31
CA ALA A 7 39.81 -49.52 42.15
C ALA A 7 38.64 -49.88 43.10
N LYS A 8 37.45 -50.07 42.48
CA LYS A 8 36.71 -51.36 42.35
C LYS A 8 35.25 -51.11 41.93
N ALA A 9 34.47 -52.00 41.30
CA ALA A 9 34.65 -53.12 40.36
C ALA A 9 33.43 -54.06 40.50
N ALA A 10 32.84 -54.47 39.36
CA ALA A 10 31.95 -55.63 39.16
C ALA A 10 30.59 -55.76 39.91
N SER A 11 29.52 -55.92 39.10
CA SER A 11 28.55 -57.03 39.26
C SER A 11 27.82 -57.29 37.92
N ARG A 12 27.08 -58.41 37.79
CA ARG A 12 26.45 -58.90 36.54
C ARG A 12 25.01 -59.42 36.74
N LEU A 13 24.19 -59.25 35.69
CA LEU A 13 23.09 -60.13 35.23
C LEU A 13 21.96 -60.58 36.20
N ALA A 14 20.80 -59.91 36.08
CA ALA A 14 19.44 -60.47 36.18
C ALA A 14 18.44 -59.41 35.67
N ARG A 15 17.33 -59.67 34.96
CA ARG A 15 16.72 -60.89 34.39
C ARG A 15 15.84 -60.47 33.18
N LEU A 16 15.51 -61.39 32.26
CA LEU A 16 14.40 -61.21 31.29
C LEU A 16 13.03 -61.40 31.98
N THR A 17 11.85 -61.04 31.44
CA THR A 17 11.46 -60.58 30.07
C THR A 17 10.47 -59.38 30.20
N THR A 18 9.44 -59.03 29.40
CA THR A 18 8.63 -59.64 28.30
C THR A 18 7.86 -58.55 27.51
N HIS A 19 7.39 -58.85 26.27
CA HIS A 19 6.17 -58.34 25.61
C HIS A 19 5.84 -56.81 25.63
N LEU A 20 5.82 -56.04 24.53
CA LEU A 20 4.73 -56.00 23.53
C LEU A 20 4.99 -55.02 22.35
N GLN A 21 4.83 -55.51 21.12
CA GLN A 21 4.41 -54.87 19.85
C GLN A 21 5.10 -53.59 19.26
N PRO A 22 5.20 -53.49 17.92
CA PRO A 22 5.71 -52.31 17.23
C PRO A 22 4.67 -51.17 17.22
N ARG A 23 5.02 -50.01 17.79
CA ARG A 23 4.18 -48.81 17.71
C ARG A 23 4.44 -48.10 16.38
N HIS A 24 3.40 -47.91 15.57
CA HIS A 24 3.48 -47.10 14.35
C HIS A 24 3.96 -45.68 14.67
N ILE A 25 5.07 -45.26 14.05
CA ILE A 25 5.50 -43.87 14.06
C ILE A 25 4.58 -43.09 13.14
N ARG A 26 3.48 -42.55 13.68
CA ARG A 26 2.77 -41.44 13.05
C ARG A 26 3.67 -40.22 13.14
N ALA A 27 4.33 -39.86 12.04
CA ALA A 27 4.93 -38.55 11.89
C ALA A 27 3.83 -37.50 12.08
N ALA A 28 3.94 -36.68 13.14
CA ALA A 28 3.10 -35.53 13.29
C ALA A 28 3.53 -34.49 12.24
N ILE A 29 2.71 -34.33 11.19
CA ILE A 29 2.83 -33.16 10.32
C ILE A 29 2.40 -31.96 11.17
N THR A 30 3.38 -31.30 11.77
CA THR A 30 3.16 -30.03 12.46
C THR A 30 2.77 -29.01 11.39
N SER A 31 1.46 -28.78 11.25
CA SER A 31 0.94 -27.70 10.42
C SER A 31 1.55 -26.39 10.91
N CYS A 32 2.38 -25.74 10.11
CA CYS A 32 2.81 -24.38 10.36
C CYS A 32 1.56 -23.49 10.38
N ALA A 33 1.08 -23.15 11.59
CA ALA A 33 0.05 -22.16 11.76
C ALA A 33 0.60 -20.85 11.18
N MET A 34 -0.03 -20.36 10.10
CA MET A 34 0.38 -19.10 9.47
C MET A 34 0.06 -17.97 10.45
N SER A 35 1.05 -17.54 11.23
CA SER A 35 0.95 -16.35 12.05
C SER A 35 0.61 -15.16 11.15
N SER A 36 -0.41 -14.40 11.53
CA SER A 36 -0.68 -13.10 10.89
C SER A 36 0.61 -12.28 10.81
N PRO A 37 0.86 -11.54 9.72
CA PRO A 37 1.99 -10.61 9.66
C PRO A 37 2.01 -9.69 10.89
N ALA A 38 3.19 -9.37 11.39
CA ALA A 38 3.33 -8.36 12.44
C ALA A 38 3.03 -6.94 11.91
N ALA A 39 2.96 -5.96 12.81
CA ALA A 39 3.10 -4.56 12.46
C ALA A 39 4.54 -4.28 11.98
N ALA A 40 4.70 -3.43 10.97
CA ALA A 40 6.02 -3.00 10.54
C ALA A 40 6.81 -2.34 11.69
N PRO A 41 8.12 -2.58 11.83
CA PRO A 41 8.89 -2.12 13.00
C PRO A 41 8.92 -0.59 13.14
N TRP A 42 8.88 0.12 12.01
CA TRP A 42 8.82 1.58 11.95
C TRP A 42 7.45 2.17 12.30
N ARG A 43 6.34 1.40 12.24
CA ARG A 43 4.95 1.89 12.31
C ARG A 43 4.69 2.76 13.55
N SER A 44 5.06 2.26 14.72
CA SER A 44 4.74 2.94 16.00
C SER A 44 5.51 4.25 16.15
N LEU A 45 6.79 4.25 15.76
CA LEU A 45 7.63 5.45 15.85
C LEU A 45 7.20 6.50 14.82
N PHE A 46 6.92 6.07 13.58
CA PHE A 46 6.35 6.92 12.53
C PHE A 46 5.08 7.61 13.01
N LEU A 47 4.08 6.86 13.49
CA LEU A 47 2.80 7.45 13.96
C LEU A 47 3.02 8.46 15.08
N SER A 48 3.80 8.12 16.12
CA SER A 48 4.10 9.05 17.22
C SER A 48 4.83 10.33 16.77
N HIS A 49 5.64 10.25 15.71
CA HIS A 49 6.29 11.42 15.12
C HIS A 49 5.29 12.28 14.33
N ILE A 50 4.36 11.68 13.59
CA ILE A 50 3.31 12.42 12.87
C ILE A 50 2.29 13.05 13.83
N GLU A 51 1.92 12.36 14.91
CA GLU A 51 1.07 12.88 16.01
C GLU A 51 1.72 14.08 16.74
N SER A 52 3.04 14.26 16.60
CA SER A 52 3.78 15.37 17.19
C SER A 52 3.86 16.63 16.31
N MET A 53 3.28 16.60 15.10
CA MET A 53 3.26 17.71 14.14
C MET A 53 1.99 18.54 14.25
N ASP A 54 2.08 19.87 14.06
CA ASP A 54 0.93 20.78 14.07
C ASP A 54 -0.12 20.45 12.99
N SER A 55 0.32 19.81 11.91
CA SER A 55 -0.49 19.30 10.80
C SER A 55 0.23 18.07 10.21
N PRO A 56 -0.47 16.95 9.90
CA PRO A 56 0.14 15.75 9.34
C PRO A 56 0.43 15.91 7.84
N GLU A 57 1.32 16.84 7.52
CA GLU A 57 1.70 17.26 6.16
C GLU A 57 2.93 16.53 5.65
N PHE A 58 2.93 16.21 4.35
CA PHE A 58 4.05 15.57 3.67
C PHE A 58 4.20 16.06 2.23
N THR A 59 5.42 16.00 1.70
CA THR A 59 5.71 16.28 0.29
C THR A 59 5.53 15.00 -0.52
N LEU A 60 4.53 14.98 -1.41
CA LEU A 60 4.31 13.90 -2.37
C LEU A 60 5.11 14.14 -3.65
N SER A 61 6.16 13.36 -3.86
CA SER A 61 6.96 13.33 -5.08
C SER A 61 6.44 12.27 -6.06
N THR A 62 6.30 12.66 -7.33
CA THR A 62 5.82 11.84 -8.46
C THR A 62 6.64 12.13 -9.72
N LEU A 63 6.46 11.32 -10.78
CA LEU A 63 7.07 11.53 -12.09
C LEU A 63 6.01 11.83 -13.15
N ARG A 64 6.15 12.97 -13.86
CA ARG A 64 5.31 13.33 -15.01
C ARG A 64 6.02 12.96 -16.31
N ARG A 65 5.44 12.06 -17.10
CA ARG A 65 5.92 11.74 -18.45
C ARG A 65 5.75 12.93 -19.40
N ALA A 66 6.73 13.18 -20.25
CA ALA A 66 6.67 14.19 -21.30
C ALA A 66 5.72 13.75 -22.43
N SER A 67 4.70 14.55 -22.72
CA SER A 67 3.88 14.34 -23.92
C SER A 67 4.67 14.70 -25.19
N ALA A 68 4.55 13.86 -26.22
CA ALA A 68 5.21 14.06 -27.51
C ALA A 68 4.87 15.40 -28.19
N GLY A 69 3.72 16.00 -27.85
CA GLY A 69 3.32 17.33 -28.34
C GLY A 69 4.29 18.47 -27.98
N GLY A 70 5.12 18.31 -26.94
CA GLY A 70 6.18 19.25 -26.60
C GLY A 70 7.38 19.23 -27.56
N ALA A 71 7.55 18.16 -28.34
CA ALA A 71 8.70 17.96 -29.24
C ALA A 71 8.54 18.62 -30.62
N ARG A 72 7.87 19.78 -30.72
CA ARG A 72 7.72 20.57 -31.97
C ARG A 72 9.09 21.04 -32.48
N GLY A 73 9.74 20.21 -33.29
CA GLY A 73 11.05 20.47 -33.90
C GLY A 73 12.02 19.26 -33.89
N ARG A 74 11.79 18.24 -33.06
CA ARG A 74 12.60 17.00 -33.09
C ARG A 74 12.00 16.01 -34.08
N ARG A 75 12.80 15.57 -35.06
CA ARG A 75 12.50 14.34 -35.82
C ARG A 75 12.42 13.17 -34.85
N PRO A 76 11.46 12.24 -34.99
CA PRO A 76 11.39 11.05 -34.13
C PRO A 76 12.57 10.12 -34.44
N SER A 77 13.61 10.18 -33.62
CA SER A 77 14.65 9.14 -33.60
C SER A 77 14.08 7.86 -32.98
N VAL A 78 14.44 6.69 -33.52
CA VAL A 78 13.97 5.36 -33.08
C VAL A 78 14.56 4.94 -31.71
N LEU A 79 15.04 5.90 -30.93
CA LEU A 79 15.74 5.77 -29.64
C LEU A 79 15.30 6.84 -28.63
N ALA A 80 14.12 7.44 -28.82
CA ALA A 80 13.61 8.51 -27.95
C ALA A 80 13.04 7.93 -26.64
N THR A 81 13.91 7.63 -25.68
CA THR A 81 13.54 7.28 -24.29
C THR A 81 12.52 8.28 -23.74
N PRO A 82 11.42 7.83 -23.09
CA PRO A 82 10.45 8.74 -22.49
C PRO A 82 11.14 9.64 -21.46
N LEU A 83 11.04 10.96 -21.67
CA LEU A 83 11.51 11.94 -20.69
C LEU A 83 10.50 12.00 -19.53
N TYR A 84 11.00 11.92 -18.31
CA TYR A 84 10.23 12.12 -17.08
C TYR A 84 10.70 13.41 -16.41
N PHE A 85 9.76 14.14 -15.83
CA PHE A 85 10.05 15.31 -15.01
C PHE A 85 9.51 15.09 -13.59
N PRO A 86 10.32 15.27 -12.53
CA PRO A 86 9.82 15.17 -11.16
C PRO A 86 8.79 16.26 -10.86
N ARG A 87 7.88 15.98 -9.94
CA ARG A 87 6.86 16.89 -9.43
C ARG A 87 6.70 16.67 -7.94
N ALA A 88 6.57 17.76 -7.19
CA ALA A 88 6.38 17.75 -5.74
C ALA A 88 5.23 18.68 -5.36
N ARG A 89 4.51 18.35 -4.27
CA ARG A 89 3.50 19.21 -3.62
C ARG A 89 3.20 18.69 -2.23
N THR A 90 2.78 19.57 -1.32
CA THR A 90 2.25 19.18 -0.01
C THR A 90 0.94 18.40 -0.17
N CYS A 91 0.76 17.38 0.66
CA CYS A 91 -0.45 16.59 0.83
C CYS A 91 -0.68 16.33 2.32
N ILE A 92 -1.93 16.04 2.71
CA ILE A 92 -2.29 15.72 4.10
C ILE A 92 -2.41 14.21 4.26
N PHE A 93 -1.69 13.62 5.20
CA PHE A 93 -1.85 12.23 5.61
C PHE A 93 -3.19 12.06 6.36
N ARG A 94 -3.94 11.00 6.01
CA ARG A 94 -5.32 10.76 6.49
C ARG A 94 -5.45 9.48 7.33
N GLY A 95 -4.36 9.07 7.98
CA GLY A 95 -4.26 7.82 8.74
C GLY A 95 -3.80 6.64 7.87
N LEU A 96 -3.68 5.47 8.49
CA LEU A 96 -3.36 4.23 7.79
C LEU A 96 -4.64 3.53 7.33
N PHE A 97 -4.58 2.88 6.16
CA PHE A 97 -5.74 2.25 5.53
C PHE A 97 -6.27 1.08 6.37
N ALA A 98 -7.59 0.97 6.55
CA ALA A 98 -8.23 0.06 7.50
C ALA A 98 -7.85 0.29 8.99
N ASN A 99 -7.33 1.48 9.32
CA ASN A 99 -7.03 1.92 10.69
C ASN A 99 -7.57 3.34 10.92
N MET A 100 -8.82 3.61 10.54
CA MET A 100 -9.45 4.91 10.75
C MET A 100 -10.09 5.01 12.13
N ASP A 101 -9.64 5.98 12.92
CA ASP A 101 -10.21 6.25 14.25
C ASP A 101 -11.66 6.76 14.19
N VAL A 102 -12.42 6.46 15.24
CA VAL A 102 -13.80 6.91 15.40
C VAL A 102 -13.85 8.42 15.66
N ASN A 103 -14.18 9.20 14.62
CA ASN A 103 -14.46 10.63 14.74
C ASN A 103 -15.97 10.87 15.00
N PRO A 104 -16.38 11.44 16.14
CA PRO A 104 -17.79 11.77 16.43
C PRO A 104 -18.46 12.80 15.50
N LYS A 105 -17.73 13.37 14.54
CA LYS A 105 -18.22 14.28 13.50
C LYS A 105 -18.28 13.63 12.12
N ASN A 106 -18.08 12.31 12.05
CA ASN A 106 -18.14 11.50 10.83
C ASN A 106 -19.41 10.66 10.84
N ASP A 107 -20.45 11.13 10.16
CA ASP A 107 -21.76 10.47 10.10
C ASP A 107 -21.76 9.20 9.21
N ALA A 108 -20.62 8.84 8.60
CA ALA A 108 -20.49 7.65 7.78
C ALA A 108 -20.52 6.38 8.62
N SER A 109 -21.17 5.32 8.11
CA SER A 109 -20.99 3.98 8.67
C SER A 109 -19.53 3.56 8.52
N LEU A 110 -18.81 3.41 9.63
CA LEU A 110 -17.43 2.91 9.61
C LEU A 110 -17.38 1.41 9.30
N ASN A 111 -16.22 0.94 8.85
CA ASN A 111 -15.95 -0.49 8.78
C ASN A 111 -15.87 -1.09 10.20
N PRO A 112 -16.21 -2.37 10.40
CA PRO A 112 -16.14 -2.99 11.71
C PRO A 112 -14.69 -3.07 12.19
N GLU A 113 -14.46 -2.63 13.43
CA GLU A 113 -13.13 -2.59 14.04
C GLU A 113 -12.45 -3.96 14.05
N GLY A 114 -11.13 -3.95 13.90
CA GLY A 114 -10.30 -5.14 14.00
C GLY A 114 -10.44 -6.16 12.86
N VAL A 115 -11.33 -6.02 11.88
CA VAL A 115 -11.43 -7.02 10.78
C VAL A 115 -10.17 -7.04 9.91
N TRP A 116 -9.56 -5.88 9.71
CA TRP A 116 -8.27 -5.69 9.04
C TRP A 116 -7.51 -4.53 9.71
N GLU A 117 -6.21 -4.49 9.50
CA GLU A 117 -5.35 -3.33 9.68
C GLU A 117 -4.26 -3.32 8.59
N SER A 118 -3.53 -2.22 8.40
CA SER A 118 -2.44 -2.16 7.41
C SER A 118 -1.41 -1.08 7.70
N ASP A 119 -0.21 -1.22 7.16
CA ASP A 119 0.85 -0.19 7.22
C ASP A 119 0.85 0.71 5.96
N LEU A 120 -0.33 0.93 5.37
CA LEU A 120 -0.50 1.63 4.08
C LEU A 120 -0.97 3.06 4.32
N LEU A 121 -0.24 4.04 3.80
CA LEU A 121 -0.49 5.45 4.09
C LEU A 121 -1.60 6.00 3.19
N THR A 122 -2.54 6.75 3.75
CA THR A 122 -3.65 7.34 2.97
C THR A 122 -3.52 8.85 2.82
N PHE A 123 -3.99 9.37 1.68
CA PHE A 123 -4.32 10.79 1.51
C PHE A 123 -5.57 10.95 0.63
N THR A 124 -6.14 12.15 0.59
CA THR A 124 -7.31 12.48 -0.24
C THR A 124 -6.97 13.49 -1.32
N THR A 125 -7.54 13.35 -2.52
CA THR A 125 -7.25 14.21 -3.68
C THR A 125 -8.48 14.37 -4.58
N ASP A 126 -8.51 15.45 -5.36
CA ASP A 126 -9.53 15.64 -6.40
C ASP A 126 -9.07 14.96 -7.70
N ALA A 127 -9.99 14.25 -8.36
CA ALA A 127 -9.77 13.49 -9.60
C ALA A 127 -9.35 14.36 -10.81
N ARG A 128 -9.46 15.69 -10.68
CA ARG A 128 -9.13 16.67 -11.72
C ARG A 128 -7.77 17.35 -11.51
N MET A 129 -7.00 16.97 -10.49
CA MET A 129 -5.65 17.53 -10.25
C MET A 129 -4.59 16.94 -11.20
N ASP A 130 -3.61 17.76 -11.60
CA ASP A 130 -2.47 17.35 -12.46
C ASP A 130 -1.75 16.07 -11.99
N LYS A 131 -1.69 15.86 -10.66
CA LYS A 131 -1.07 14.65 -10.07
C LYS A 131 -1.77 13.36 -10.49
N MET A 132 -3.05 13.40 -10.90
CA MET A 132 -3.81 12.20 -11.22
C MET A 132 -3.22 11.50 -12.45
N GLU A 133 -2.79 12.23 -13.47
CA GLU A 133 -2.04 11.64 -14.60
C GLU A 133 -0.68 11.04 -14.20
N GLU A 134 -0.16 11.36 -13.01
CA GLU A 134 1.15 10.94 -12.49
C GLU A 134 1.04 9.79 -11.49
N LEU A 135 -0.16 9.43 -11.04
CA LEU A 135 -0.43 8.28 -10.17
C LEU A 135 -0.76 7.00 -10.97
N TRP A 136 -1.08 7.13 -12.26
CA TRP A 136 -1.31 6.01 -13.17
C TRP A 136 -0.03 5.66 -13.93
N GLU A 137 0.22 4.37 -14.07
CA GLU A 137 1.21 3.83 -14.99
C GLU A 137 0.62 3.83 -16.42
N ASP A 138 1.38 4.29 -17.42
CA ASP A 138 0.97 4.24 -18.86
C ASP A 138 0.86 2.79 -19.40
N GLY A 139 1.26 1.83 -18.56
CA GLY A 139 1.03 0.39 -18.64
C GLY A 139 1.56 -0.20 -17.34
N ILE A 140 0.84 -1.14 -16.72
CA ILE A 140 1.28 -1.77 -15.46
C ILE A 140 2.62 -2.45 -15.71
N ASP A 141 3.70 -1.98 -15.07
CA ASP A 141 5.03 -2.49 -15.38
C ASP A 141 5.29 -3.82 -14.65
N LEU A 142 4.94 -4.90 -15.34
CA LEU A 142 5.17 -6.27 -14.92
C LEU A 142 6.65 -6.67 -14.90
N GLU A 143 7.59 -5.86 -15.43
CA GLU A 143 9.02 -6.18 -15.36
C GLU A 143 9.56 -6.09 -13.92
N LEU A 144 8.86 -5.38 -13.02
CA LEU A 144 9.13 -5.39 -11.57
C LEU A 144 8.68 -6.71 -10.88
N ARG A 145 8.21 -7.72 -11.65
CA ARG A 145 8.19 -9.14 -11.23
C ARG A 145 9.47 -9.90 -11.58
N SER A 146 10.42 -9.29 -12.27
CA SER A 146 11.70 -9.92 -12.60
C SER A 146 12.89 -9.05 -12.18
N GLY A 147 13.39 -9.28 -10.97
CA GLY A 147 14.76 -8.93 -10.59
C GLY A 147 15.76 -9.79 -11.37
N ARG A 148 15.86 -9.55 -12.69
CA ARG A 148 16.79 -10.24 -13.59
C ARG A 148 18.13 -9.52 -13.60
N ASP A 149 19.04 -9.95 -12.73
CA ASP A 149 20.47 -9.81 -13.04
C ASP A 149 20.79 -10.71 -14.24
N PRO A 150 21.23 -10.16 -15.39
CA PRO A 150 21.57 -10.95 -16.57
C PRO A 150 22.84 -11.83 -16.41
N LYS A 151 23.44 -11.90 -15.21
CA LYS A 151 24.63 -12.72 -14.90
C LYS A 151 24.40 -13.88 -13.93
N SER A 152 23.19 -14.07 -13.37
CA SER A 152 22.92 -15.14 -12.39
C SER A 152 22.66 -16.50 -13.08
N PRO A 153 23.47 -17.56 -12.83
CA PRO A 153 23.40 -18.80 -13.61
C PRO A 153 22.71 -19.97 -12.88
N THR A 154 21.38 -19.96 -12.74
CA THR A 154 20.59 -21.17 -12.36
C THR A 154 19.25 -21.29 -13.10
N THR A 155 19.26 -22.20 -14.07
CA THR A 155 18.17 -22.94 -14.75
C THR A 155 17.24 -23.72 -13.79
N ASP A 156 16.00 -24.15 -14.07
CA ASP A 156 15.07 -24.01 -15.23
C ASP A 156 13.65 -24.57 -14.87
N LYS A 157 12.73 -24.56 -15.86
CA LYS A 157 11.59 -25.49 -16.09
C LYS A 157 10.20 -25.24 -15.50
N VAL A 158 10.04 -24.65 -14.31
CA VAL A 158 8.67 -24.48 -13.75
C VAL A 158 7.91 -23.28 -14.37
N GLY A 159 8.62 -22.33 -14.97
CA GLY A 159 8.02 -21.10 -15.51
C GLY A 159 7.31 -21.24 -16.87
N GLU A 160 7.76 -22.17 -17.73
CA GLU A 160 7.30 -22.22 -19.13
C GLU A 160 5.93 -22.88 -19.30
N GLU A 161 5.60 -23.93 -18.53
CA GLU A 161 4.26 -24.55 -18.58
C GLU A 161 3.17 -23.55 -18.16
N LEU A 162 3.40 -22.79 -17.08
CA LEU A 162 2.48 -21.75 -16.61
C LEU A 162 2.35 -20.58 -17.60
N TRP A 163 3.38 -20.32 -18.41
CA TRP A 163 3.35 -19.31 -19.46
C TRP A 163 2.53 -19.76 -20.67
N GLU A 164 2.70 -21.00 -21.13
CA GLU A 164 1.89 -21.55 -22.23
C GLU A 164 0.42 -21.81 -21.84
N GLU A 165 0.12 -22.23 -20.60
CA GLU A 165 -1.27 -22.24 -20.11
C GLU A 165 -1.88 -20.83 -20.10
N GLY A 166 -1.10 -19.82 -19.69
CA GLY A 166 -1.49 -18.42 -19.76
C GLY A 166 -1.81 -17.96 -21.19
N LEU A 167 -0.95 -18.30 -22.14
CA LEU A 167 -1.12 -18.02 -23.57
C LEU A 167 -2.32 -18.76 -24.18
N ALA A 168 -2.55 -20.02 -23.80
CA ALA A 168 -3.73 -20.79 -24.22
C ALA A 168 -5.02 -20.14 -23.71
N ARG A 169 -5.04 -19.70 -22.44
CA ARG A 169 -6.20 -19.02 -21.83
C ARG A 169 -6.47 -17.65 -22.46
N LEU A 170 -5.42 -16.93 -22.89
CA LEU A 170 -5.53 -15.68 -23.66
C LEU A 170 -6.07 -15.90 -25.08
N LYS A 171 -5.63 -16.96 -25.78
CA LYS A 171 -6.13 -17.32 -27.12
C LYS A 171 -7.63 -17.66 -27.11
N GLY A 172 -8.16 -18.16 -25.99
CA GLY A 172 -9.56 -18.64 -25.87
C GLY A 172 -10.66 -17.62 -25.60
N LYS A 173 -10.37 -16.34 -25.25
CA LYS A 173 -11.41 -15.35 -24.90
C LYS A 173 -11.23 -13.97 -25.56
N LYS A 174 -11.65 -13.86 -26.82
CA LYS A 174 -11.88 -12.55 -27.48
C LYS A 174 -13.26 -11.96 -27.14
N THR A 175 -13.49 -11.64 -25.87
CA THR A 175 -14.42 -10.56 -25.50
C THR A 175 -13.60 -9.30 -25.25
N GLN A 176 -13.41 -8.47 -26.29
CA GLN A 176 -12.83 -7.15 -26.11
C GLN A 176 -13.78 -6.31 -25.27
N ALA A 177 -13.42 -6.07 -24.01
CA ALA A 177 -14.01 -4.98 -23.25
C ALA A 177 -13.73 -3.65 -23.99
N PRO A 178 -14.67 -2.69 -24.00
CA PRO A 178 -14.45 -1.41 -24.66
C PRO A 178 -13.25 -0.71 -24.03
N VAL A 179 -12.34 -0.23 -24.88
CA VAL A 179 -11.11 0.44 -24.44
C VAL A 179 -11.47 1.81 -23.90
N LYS A 180 -11.59 1.93 -22.57
CA LYS A 180 -11.74 3.20 -21.86
C LYS A 180 -10.71 4.22 -22.35
N SER A 181 -11.16 5.44 -22.64
CA SER A 181 -10.29 6.58 -22.87
C SER A 181 -9.43 6.89 -21.64
N THR A 182 -8.34 7.64 -21.83
CA THR A 182 -7.47 8.05 -20.71
C THR A 182 -8.25 8.82 -19.64
N GLU A 183 -9.18 9.69 -20.04
CA GLU A 183 -10.00 10.48 -19.10
C GLU A 183 -10.96 9.61 -18.27
N GLU A 184 -11.56 8.57 -18.88
CA GLU A 184 -12.38 7.59 -18.15
C GLU A 184 -11.54 6.73 -17.19
N LYS A 185 -10.32 6.36 -17.57
CA LYS A 185 -9.39 5.63 -16.68
C LYS A 185 -8.99 6.45 -15.46
N LEU A 186 -8.70 7.74 -15.64
CA LEU A 186 -8.31 8.67 -14.55
C LEU A 186 -9.48 8.96 -13.58
N LYS A 187 -10.72 8.73 -14.02
CA LYS A 187 -11.92 8.85 -13.17
C LYS A 187 -12.19 7.57 -12.35
N GLY A 188 -11.72 6.40 -12.79
CA GLY A 188 -11.93 5.12 -12.07
C GLY A 188 -10.90 4.84 -10.97
N SER A 189 -10.96 3.64 -10.44
CA SER A 189 -9.96 3.07 -9.53
C SER A 189 -8.79 2.48 -10.32
N GLY A 190 -7.58 2.49 -9.75
CA GLY A 190 -6.37 2.05 -10.44
C GLY A 190 -5.10 2.64 -9.83
N GLY A 191 -4.27 3.28 -10.65
CA GLY A 191 -2.99 3.84 -10.25
C GLY A 191 -1.83 2.85 -10.43
N GLY A 192 -0.94 2.75 -9.45
CA GLY A 192 0.20 1.85 -9.41
C GLY A 192 1.55 2.52 -9.63
N ALA A 193 1.60 3.81 -10.01
CA ALA A 193 2.85 4.52 -10.28
C ALA A 193 3.74 4.67 -9.02
N PRO A 194 5.08 4.73 -9.19
CA PRO A 194 6.02 4.92 -8.09
C PRO A 194 5.96 6.35 -7.52
N VAL A 195 6.04 6.46 -6.20
CA VAL A 195 6.02 7.72 -5.44
C VAL A 195 7.05 7.72 -4.30
N GLU A 196 7.49 8.92 -3.88
CA GLU A 196 8.14 9.13 -2.59
C GLU A 196 7.35 10.16 -1.78
N ALA A 197 6.90 9.80 -0.58
CA ALA A 197 6.24 10.69 0.37
C ALA A 197 7.21 11.05 1.50
N MET A 198 7.65 12.32 1.54
CA MET A 198 8.59 12.81 2.55
C MET A 198 7.88 13.62 3.64
N PHE A 199 8.03 13.17 4.88
CA PHE A 199 7.58 13.84 6.10
C PHE A 199 8.79 14.41 6.84
N TRP A 200 8.64 15.62 7.39
CA TRP A 200 9.59 16.18 8.35
C TRP A 200 8.85 16.41 9.66
N ALA A 201 9.18 15.65 10.70
CA ALA A 201 8.63 15.80 12.04
C ALA A 201 9.56 16.74 12.85
N PRO A 202 9.22 18.03 13.05
CA PRO A 202 10.21 19.01 13.50
C PRO A 202 10.60 18.83 14.97
N LYS A 203 9.65 18.41 15.81
CA LYS A 203 9.85 18.24 17.26
C LYS A 203 10.83 17.10 17.61
N PRO A 204 10.74 15.90 17.01
CA PRO A 204 11.78 14.87 17.17
C PRO A 204 12.98 15.06 16.22
N ALA A 205 12.97 16.07 15.33
CA ALA A 205 13.98 16.29 14.29
C ALA A 205 14.23 15.07 13.38
N VAL A 206 13.17 14.33 13.04
CA VAL A 206 13.24 13.12 12.20
C VAL A 206 12.58 13.34 10.84
N GLN A 207 13.29 12.97 9.78
CA GLN A 207 12.74 12.85 8.43
C GLN A 207 12.34 11.40 8.15
N TRP A 208 11.17 11.22 7.54
CA TRP A 208 10.72 9.93 7.00
C TRP A 208 10.49 10.06 5.50
N ARG A 209 11.10 9.18 4.72
CA ARG A 209 10.91 9.08 3.26
C ARG A 209 10.30 7.73 2.92
N VAL A 210 9.01 7.73 2.58
CA VAL A 210 8.21 6.55 2.27
C VAL A 210 8.24 6.33 0.77
N ARG A 211 8.89 5.27 0.29
CA ARG A 211 8.94 4.88 -1.13
C ARG A 211 8.01 3.71 -1.40
N GLY A 212 7.36 3.72 -2.56
CA GLY A 212 6.56 2.60 -3.03
C GLY A 212 5.57 3.01 -4.11
N ARG A 213 4.42 2.35 -4.20
CA ARG A 213 3.42 2.57 -5.26
C ARG A 213 2.11 3.15 -4.73
N ALA A 214 1.53 4.10 -5.47
CA ALA A 214 0.29 4.78 -5.09
C ALA A 214 -0.92 4.28 -5.90
N TYR A 215 -1.96 3.83 -5.21
CA TYR A 215 -3.20 3.30 -5.81
C TYR A 215 -4.38 4.23 -5.52
N VAL A 216 -5.22 4.45 -6.52
CA VAL A 216 -6.37 5.35 -6.44
C VAL A 216 -7.65 4.56 -6.28
N LEU A 217 -8.43 4.95 -5.28
CA LEU A 217 -9.71 4.37 -4.91
C LEU A 217 -10.82 5.37 -5.26
N ALA A 218 -11.72 4.93 -6.14
CA ALA A 218 -12.86 5.69 -6.64
C ALA A 218 -14.18 4.92 -6.38
N PRO A 219 -15.37 5.49 -6.68
CA PRO A 219 -16.65 4.81 -6.44
C PRO A 219 -16.85 3.47 -7.17
N ASP A 220 -16.01 3.13 -8.15
CA ASP A 220 -16.04 1.86 -8.89
C ASP A 220 -15.19 0.74 -8.25
N ILE A 221 -14.56 0.97 -7.09
CA ILE A 221 -13.57 0.06 -6.46
C ILE A 221 -14.03 -1.39 -6.34
N GLU A 222 -15.32 -1.62 -6.06
CA GLU A 222 -15.92 -2.94 -5.91
C GLU A 222 -16.63 -3.45 -7.19
N SER A 223 -16.82 -2.62 -8.21
CA SER A 223 -17.59 -2.94 -9.43
C SER A 223 -16.76 -3.06 -10.70
N SER A 224 -15.60 -2.40 -10.82
CA SER A 224 -14.73 -2.49 -12.00
C SER A 224 -13.73 -3.64 -11.95
N SER A 225 -13.09 -3.95 -13.08
CA SER A 225 -11.94 -4.87 -13.17
C SER A 225 -10.74 -4.33 -12.41
N GLU A 226 -10.39 -3.09 -12.69
CA GLU A 226 -9.24 -2.38 -12.14
C GLU A 226 -9.38 -2.19 -10.63
N GLY A 227 -10.60 -1.89 -10.16
CA GLY A 227 -10.93 -1.86 -8.74
C GLY A 227 -10.68 -3.20 -8.05
N ARG A 228 -11.11 -4.33 -8.63
CA ARG A 228 -10.87 -5.68 -8.07
C ARG A 228 -9.39 -6.05 -8.04
N GLU A 229 -8.58 -5.60 -9.00
CA GLU A 229 -7.13 -5.77 -9.00
C GLU A 229 -6.48 -4.98 -7.85
N VAL A 230 -6.84 -3.70 -7.69
CA VAL A 230 -6.42 -2.85 -6.55
C VAL A 230 -6.83 -3.47 -5.21
N MET A 231 -8.09 -3.90 -5.07
CA MET A 231 -8.58 -4.56 -3.85
C MET A 231 -7.77 -5.82 -3.50
N THR A 232 -7.37 -6.60 -4.51
CA THR A 232 -6.58 -7.83 -4.33
C THR A 232 -5.17 -7.50 -3.87
N LEU A 233 -4.54 -6.49 -4.49
CA LEU A 233 -3.20 -6.02 -4.11
C LEU A 233 -3.20 -5.46 -2.68
N LEU A 234 -4.13 -4.58 -2.34
CA LEU A 234 -4.21 -3.99 -1.00
C LEU A 234 -4.50 -5.07 0.06
N LYS A 235 -5.42 -6.01 -0.19
CA LYS A 235 -5.65 -7.16 0.70
C LYS A 235 -4.41 -8.05 0.92
N SER A 236 -3.46 -8.09 -0.02
CA SER A 236 -2.18 -8.80 0.17
C SER A 236 -1.17 -8.07 1.06
N ARG A 237 -1.37 -6.77 1.32
CA ARG A 237 -0.55 -5.93 2.22
C ARG A 237 -1.26 -5.55 3.52
N MET A 238 -2.54 -5.91 3.67
CA MET A 238 -3.34 -5.83 4.89
C MET A 238 -3.19 -7.11 5.73
N ARG A 239 -3.39 -7.03 7.05
CA ARG A 239 -3.32 -8.16 7.99
C ARG A 239 -4.53 -8.19 8.93
N LYS A 240 -4.73 -9.32 9.62
CA LYS A 240 -5.75 -9.49 10.65
C LYS A 240 -5.14 -9.33 12.05
N PRO A 241 -5.61 -8.36 12.87
CA PRO A 241 -5.19 -8.18 14.25
C PRO A 241 -5.31 -9.47 15.10
N PRO A 242 -4.33 -9.75 16.00
CA PRO A 242 -4.19 -11.03 16.70
C PRO A 242 -5.19 -11.29 17.84
N HIS A 243 -6.26 -10.51 17.97
CA HIS A 243 -7.27 -10.62 19.04
C HIS A 243 -8.72 -10.75 18.51
N THR A 244 -8.88 -11.11 17.23
CA THR A 244 -10.18 -11.18 16.54
C THR A 244 -10.95 -12.50 16.72
N ASP A 245 -10.36 -13.47 17.42
CA ASP A 245 -10.95 -14.79 17.71
C ASP A 245 -11.92 -14.79 18.91
N LYS A 246 -12.68 -13.72 19.10
CA LYS A 246 -13.89 -13.74 19.92
C LYS A 246 -14.95 -14.64 19.23
N LYS A 247 -14.95 -15.93 19.59
CA LYS A 247 -16.09 -16.83 19.35
C LYS A 247 -17.29 -16.30 20.14
N GLY A 248 -18.37 -15.89 19.48
CA GLY A 248 -19.60 -15.51 20.20
C GLY A 248 -20.61 -14.64 19.45
N GLU A 249 -20.24 -13.97 18.35
CA GLU A 249 -21.17 -13.09 17.62
C GLU A 249 -21.51 -13.63 16.23
N GLU A 250 -22.76 -14.08 16.07
CA GLU A 250 -23.40 -14.30 14.78
C GLU A 250 -23.68 -12.93 14.13
N GLY A 251 -23.46 -12.82 12.81
CA GLY A 251 -23.65 -11.54 12.10
C GLY A 251 -22.42 -10.64 12.01
N LYS A 252 -21.20 -11.22 11.91
CA LYS A 252 -19.98 -10.48 11.55
C LYS A 252 -20.21 -9.65 10.26
N LYS A 253 -20.37 -8.34 10.42
CA LYS A 253 -20.53 -7.38 9.31
C LYS A 253 -19.32 -7.46 8.37
N GLU A 254 -19.55 -7.52 7.07
CA GLU A 254 -18.47 -7.60 6.08
C GLU A 254 -17.75 -6.25 5.95
N TRP A 255 -16.41 -6.29 5.89
CA TRP A 255 -15.55 -5.13 5.66
C TRP A 255 -15.49 -4.78 4.16
N SER A 256 -15.66 -3.50 3.81
CA SER A 256 -15.82 -3.03 2.42
C SER A 256 -14.87 -1.86 2.09
N PHE A 257 -14.30 -1.87 0.89
CA PHE A 257 -13.52 -0.76 0.34
C PHE A 257 -14.40 0.46 0.05
N ALA A 258 -15.60 0.25 -0.50
CA ALA A 258 -16.54 1.35 -0.74
C ALA A 258 -16.91 2.06 0.57
N ARG A 259 -17.12 1.30 1.66
CA ARG A 259 -17.37 1.87 2.98
C ARG A 259 -16.17 2.66 3.52
N GLU A 260 -14.95 2.19 3.32
CA GLU A 260 -13.72 2.91 3.71
C GLU A 260 -13.60 4.26 2.95
N ILE A 261 -13.97 4.30 1.67
CA ILE A 261 -13.99 5.52 0.85
C ILE A 261 -15.06 6.51 1.34
N THR A 262 -16.26 6.05 1.71
CA THR A 262 -17.28 6.92 2.34
C THR A 262 -16.82 7.39 3.72
N ALA A 263 -16.18 6.54 4.53
CA ALA A 263 -15.63 6.91 5.83
C ALA A 263 -14.56 8.01 5.70
N HIS A 264 -13.63 7.91 4.75
CA HIS A 264 -12.62 8.95 4.51
C HIS A 264 -13.24 10.28 4.05
N PHE A 265 -14.33 10.24 3.28
CA PHE A 265 -15.06 11.45 2.86
C PHE A 265 -15.81 12.09 4.03
N GLY A 266 -16.50 11.28 4.83
CA GLY A 266 -17.23 11.73 6.03
C GLY A 266 -16.32 12.27 7.13
N ASN A 267 -15.06 11.82 7.20
CA ASN A 267 -14.04 12.32 8.13
C ASN A 267 -13.52 13.73 7.77
N LEU A 268 -13.85 14.26 6.58
CA LEU A 268 -13.54 15.64 6.21
C LEU A 268 -14.60 16.62 6.74
N SER A 269 -14.20 17.86 7.07
CA SER A 269 -15.17 18.91 7.42
C SER A 269 -16.09 19.26 6.25
N PRO A 270 -17.30 19.80 6.46
CA PRO A 270 -18.22 20.14 5.37
C PRO A 270 -17.64 21.12 4.33
N ILE A 271 -16.73 22.02 4.74
CA ILE A 271 -15.98 22.90 3.82
C ILE A 271 -14.96 22.10 3.00
N MET A 272 -14.24 21.15 3.60
CA MET A 272 -13.34 20.28 2.86
C MET A 272 -14.10 19.36 1.89
N ARG A 273 -15.25 18.80 2.28
CA ARG A 273 -16.15 18.08 1.36
C ARG A 273 -16.64 18.98 0.21
N GLY A 274 -16.97 20.24 0.50
CA GLY A 274 -17.36 21.23 -0.51
C GLY A 274 -16.26 21.61 -1.49
N SER A 275 -14.98 21.42 -1.16
CA SER A 275 -13.86 21.71 -2.08
C SER A 275 -13.87 20.85 -3.35
N PHE A 276 -14.45 19.64 -3.30
CA PHE A 276 -14.64 18.77 -4.47
C PHE A 276 -15.75 19.27 -5.42
N ARG A 277 -16.52 20.29 -5.02
CA ARG A 277 -17.42 21.07 -5.87
C ARG A 277 -16.84 22.43 -6.29
N ASN A 278 -15.55 22.69 -6.07
CA ASN A 278 -14.87 23.84 -6.67
C ASN A 278 -14.77 23.68 -8.20
N PRO A 279 -14.61 24.78 -8.97
CA PRO A 279 -14.11 24.73 -10.35
C PRO A 279 -12.82 23.89 -10.46
N PRO A 280 -12.53 23.30 -11.64
CA PRO A 280 -11.40 22.39 -11.77
C PRO A 280 -10.06 23.06 -11.40
N PRO A 281 -9.21 22.41 -10.59
CA PRO A 281 -7.93 22.97 -10.16
C PRO A 281 -6.99 23.23 -11.35
N GLY A 282 -6.06 24.18 -11.18
CA GLY A 282 -5.10 24.57 -12.23
C GLY A 282 -5.68 25.38 -13.41
N ARG A 283 -7.02 25.53 -13.52
CA ARG A 283 -7.63 26.33 -14.59
C ARG A 283 -7.52 27.84 -14.31
N PRO A 284 -7.29 28.68 -15.35
CA PRO A 284 -7.28 30.13 -15.19
C PRO A 284 -8.64 30.66 -14.72
N VAL A 285 -8.65 31.58 -13.75
CA VAL A 285 -9.88 32.16 -13.17
C VAL A 285 -10.74 32.91 -14.20
N ALA A 286 -10.11 33.44 -15.26
CA ALA A 286 -10.80 34.12 -16.37
C ALA A 286 -11.40 33.16 -17.43
N ALA A 287 -11.15 31.86 -17.33
CA ALA A 287 -11.75 30.88 -18.24
C ALA A 287 -13.20 30.58 -17.83
N PRO A 288 -14.16 30.50 -18.76
CA PRO A 288 -15.52 30.06 -18.45
C PRO A 288 -15.52 28.67 -17.80
N VAL A 289 -16.21 28.57 -16.66
CA VAL A 289 -16.46 27.29 -15.98
C VAL A 289 -17.83 26.79 -16.43
N GLU A 290 -17.86 25.71 -17.22
CA GLU A 290 -19.11 25.02 -17.54
C GLU A 290 -19.75 24.51 -16.23
N GLY A 291 -21.04 24.81 -16.03
CA GLY A 291 -21.72 24.60 -14.74
C GLY A 291 -21.32 25.58 -13.61
N GLY A 292 -20.54 26.62 -13.90
CA GLY A 292 -20.18 27.67 -12.93
C GLY A 292 -21.21 28.79 -12.77
N GLY A 293 -22.18 28.90 -13.69
CA GLY A 293 -23.27 29.90 -13.64
C GLY A 293 -24.50 29.47 -12.85
N GLY A 294 -24.60 28.20 -12.42
CA GLY A 294 -25.76 27.67 -11.70
C GLY A 294 -25.47 26.30 -11.07
N GLU A 295 -25.72 26.21 -9.76
CA GLU A 295 -25.75 25.04 -8.84
C GLU A 295 -24.55 24.05 -8.80
N GLY A 296 -23.78 23.87 -9.86
CA GLY A 296 -22.68 22.91 -9.92
C GLY A 296 -21.43 23.35 -9.15
N LEU A 297 -20.61 24.18 -9.82
CA LEU A 297 -19.21 24.40 -9.43
C LEU A 297 -18.94 25.85 -8.98
N LYS A 298 -18.71 26.04 -7.68
CA LYS A 298 -18.35 27.33 -7.06
C LYS A 298 -17.51 27.13 -5.80
N LEU A 299 -16.76 28.16 -5.41
CA LEU A 299 -15.93 28.16 -4.19
C LEU A 299 -16.78 28.26 -2.90
N GLY A 300 -16.19 27.90 -1.76
CA GLY A 300 -16.76 28.14 -0.43
C GLY A 300 -17.99 27.29 -0.06
N GLN A 301 -18.31 26.26 -0.84
CA GLN A 301 -19.45 25.39 -0.58
C GLN A 301 -19.27 24.57 0.71
N LYS A 302 -20.40 24.22 1.34
CA LYS A 302 -20.46 23.24 2.43
C LYS A 302 -21.25 22.04 1.93
N VAL A 303 -20.68 20.84 2.03
CA VAL A 303 -21.33 19.58 1.67
C VAL A 303 -21.48 18.75 2.94
N THR A 304 -22.72 18.56 3.40
CA THR A 304 -23.05 17.71 4.55
C THR A 304 -23.39 16.29 4.12
N ASP A 305 -24.12 16.14 3.01
CA ASP A 305 -24.40 14.86 2.36
C ASP A 305 -23.11 14.10 2.04
N LEU A 306 -23.11 12.80 2.34
CA LEU A 306 -21.98 11.90 2.10
C LEU A 306 -21.99 11.32 0.69
N GLU A 307 -23.12 11.33 0.00
CA GLU A 307 -23.26 10.81 -1.37
C GLU A 307 -23.55 11.94 -2.39
N ASP A 308 -23.19 13.18 -2.06
CA ASP A 308 -23.26 14.36 -2.97
C ASP A 308 -22.62 14.02 -4.32
N PRO A 309 -23.38 13.97 -5.43
CA PRO A 309 -22.91 13.36 -6.67
C PRO A 309 -21.77 14.17 -7.33
N VAL A 310 -21.71 15.49 -7.10
CA VAL A 310 -20.66 16.34 -7.68
C VAL A 310 -19.36 16.20 -6.88
N ALA A 311 -19.46 16.20 -5.54
CA ALA A 311 -18.30 15.99 -4.68
C ALA A 311 -17.74 14.56 -4.85
N ARG A 312 -18.61 13.54 -4.91
CA ARG A 312 -18.22 12.12 -5.02
C ARG A 312 -17.68 11.77 -6.40
N ALA A 313 -18.17 12.39 -7.47
CA ALA A 313 -17.57 12.28 -8.80
C ALA A 313 -16.09 12.71 -8.79
N ASN A 314 -15.71 13.70 -7.96
CA ASN A 314 -14.34 14.24 -7.89
C ASN A 314 -13.49 13.70 -6.73
N PHE A 315 -14.08 13.25 -5.62
CA PHE A 315 -13.36 12.77 -4.44
C PHE A 315 -12.64 11.43 -4.68
N ARG A 316 -11.35 11.36 -4.37
CA ARG A 316 -10.57 10.11 -4.37
C ARG A 316 -9.80 9.93 -3.08
N VAL A 317 -9.74 8.68 -2.61
CA VAL A 317 -8.73 8.22 -1.64
C VAL A 317 -7.54 7.69 -2.44
N VAL A 318 -6.32 7.97 -1.98
CA VAL A 318 -5.10 7.40 -2.53
C VAL A 318 -4.38 6.64 -1.41
N VAL A 319 -4.03 5.40 -1.69
CA VAL A 319 -3.32 4.51 -0.77
C VAL A 319 -1.91 4.30 -1.30
N ILE A 320 -0.92 4.79 -0.57
CA ILE A 320 0.49 4.50 -0.81
C ILE A 320 0.81 3.17 -0.13
N VAL A 321 1.23 2.19 -0.92
CA VAL A 321 1.79 0.93 -0.46
C VAL A 321 3.30 1.12 -0.33
N PRO A 322 3.88 1.10 0.89
CA PRO A 322 5.32 1.24 1.05
C PRO A 322 6.05 -0.05 0.65
N ASP A 323 7.16 0.13 -0.06
CA ASP A 323 8.14 -0.92 -0.37
C ASP A 323 9.46 -0.67 0.40
N GLU A 324 9.78 0.60 0.70
CA GLU A 324 10.92 1.01 1.52
C GLU A 324 10.59 2.26 2.36
N ILE A 325 11.12 2.32 3.58
CA ILE A 325 11.09 3.50 4.45
C ILE A 325 12.53 3.90 4.78
N ASP A 326 12.85 5.17 4.57
CA ASP A 326 14.15 5.78 4.85
C ASP A 326 13.95 6.80 6.00
N GLN A 327 14.34 6.38 7.21
CA GLN A 327 14.24 7.14 8.47
C GLN A 327 15.59 7.81 8.75
N ALA A 328 15.65 9.13 8.73
CA ALA A 328 16.84 9.89 9.14
C ALA A 328 16.54 10.69 10.42
N ASP A 329 17.23 10.35 11.50
CA ASP A 329 17.17 11.02 12.81
C ASP A 329 18.33 12.00 12.94
N LEU A 330 17.97 13.28 13.06
CA LEU A 330 18.88 14.42 13.13
C LEU A 330 18.74 15.17 14.48
N SER A 331 18.24 14.48 15.51
CA SER A 331 18.07 15.04 16.87
C SER A 331 19.41 15.29 17.58
N ASP A 332 20.43 14.49 17.28
CA ASP A 332 21.83 14.76 17.60
C ASP A 332 22.56 15.19 16.31
N PRO A 333 23.08 16.44 16.22
CA PRO A 333 23.80 16.92 15.04
C PRO A 333 25.26 16.42 14.95
N GLU A 334 25.82 15.85 16.02
CA GLU A 334 27.14 15.20 16.02
C GLU A 334 27.03 13.70 15.72
N HIS A 335 25.93 13.06 16.14
CA HIS A 335 25.70 11.62 16.04
C HIS A 335 24.39 11.26 15.31
N GLY A 336 24.07 11.97 14.22
CA GLY A 336 22.89 11.67 13.39
C GLY A 336 22.84 10.21 12.93
N ARG A 337 21.64 9.62 12.86
CA ARG A 337 21.43 8.19 12.59
C ARG A 337 20.43 7.96 11.48
N ARG A 338 20.57 6.87 10.75
CA ARG A 338 19.69 6.60 9.60
C ARG A 338 19.42 5.12 9.41
N TRP A 339 18.18 4.77 9.10
CA TRP A 339 17.76 3.38 8.86
C TRP A 339 17.00 3.27 7.55
N LEU A 340 17.34 2.24 6.78
CA LEU A 340 16.52 1.75 5.68
C LEU A 340 15.73 0.54 6.16
N HIS A 341 14.41 0.66 6.16
CA HIS A 341 13.50 -0.46 6.35
C HIS A 341 12.99 -0.91 4.98
N THR A 342 13.29 -2.14 4.57
CA THR A 342 12.91 -2.66 3.25
C THR A 342 11.89 -3.78 3.41
N TYR A 343 10.81 -3.76 2.62
CA TYR A 343 9.81 -4.80 2.64
C TYR A 343 10.29 -6.02 1.83
N VAL A 344 10.62 -7.12 2.52
CA VAL A 344 11.15 -8.34 1.88
C VAL A 344 10.06 -9.35 1.49
N GLY A 345 8.85 -9.20 2.04
CA GLY A 345 7.67 -9.98 1.68
C GLY A 345 7.81 -11.49 1.93
N ALA A 346 6.90 -12.28 1.36
CA ALA A 346 6.87 -13.74 1.48
C ALA A 346 7.84 -14.45 0.50
N GLY A 347 8.91 -13.77 0.07
CA GLY A 347 9.68 -14.11 -1.14
C GLY A 347 11.00 -14.86 -0.95
N HIS A 348 11.49 -15.03 0.28
CA HIS A 348 12.86 -15.52 0.54
C HIS A 348 12.93 -16.62 1.63
N GLY A 349 11.95 -17.52 1.69
CA GLY A 349 11.88 -18.57 2.74
C GLY A 349 11.61 -18.04 4.16
N LYS A 350 11.45 -16.73 4.29
CA LYS A 350 10.95 -15.99 5.46
C LYS A 350 9.42 -15.81 5.36
N GLY A 351 8.78 -15.42 6.46
CA GLY A 351 7.33 -15.41 6.62
C GLY A 351 6.58 -14.33 5.84
N HIS A 352 5.25 -14.41 5.86
CA HIS A 352 4.41 -13.39 5.25
C HIS A 352 4.57 -12.04 5.95
N GLY A 353 5.05 -11.04 5.20
CA GLY A 353 5.00 -9.64 5.61
C GLY A 353 6.19 -9.13 6.40
N GLU A 354 7.33 -9.83 6.38
CA GLU A 354 8.54 -9.36 7.05
C GLU A 354 9.13 -8.07 6.44
N TRP A 355 9.75 -7.28 7.31
CA TRP A 355 10.52 -6.08 7.01
C TRP A 355 11.95 -6.30 7.51
N GLU A 356 12.93 -6.05 6.65
CA GLU A 356 14.33 -5.94 7.06
C GLU A 356 14.60 -4.50 7.52
N THR A 357 15.60 -4.29 8.37
CA THR A 357 15.97 -2.95 8.87
C THR A 357 17.48 -2.88 9.04
N THR A 358 18.10 -1.98 8.29
CA THR A 358 19.56 -1.79 8.25
C THR A 358 19.90 -0.36 8.63
N GLU A 359 20.79 -0.18 9.61
CA GLU A 359 21.36 1.13 9.93
C GLU A 359 22.43 1.50 8.89
N VAL A 360 22.38 2.73 8.41
CA VAL A 360 23.23 3.27 7.33
C VAL A 360 23.78 4.64 7.74
N TRP A 361 24.78 5.12 7.01
CA TRP A 361 25.28 6.48 7.21
C TRP A 361 24.22 7.53 6.83
N PRO A 362 24.10 8.65 7.58
CA PRO A 362 23.17 9.74 7.31
C PRO A 362 23.19 10.30 5.88
#